data_AF-A0A7W0GEB3-F1
#
_entry.id   AF-A0A7W0GEB3-F1
#
_cell.length_a   1.000
_cell.length_b   1.000
_cell.length_c   1.000
_cell.angle_alpha   90.00
_cell.angle_beta   90.00
_cell.angle_gamma   90.00
#
_symmetry.space_group_name_H-M   'P 1'
#
loop_
_entity.id
_entity.type
_entity.pdbx_description
1 polymer ?
#
loop_
_entity_poly.entity_id
_entity_poly.type
_entity_poly.pdbx_seq_one_letter_code
_entity_poly.pdbx_strand_id
1 'polypeptide(L)'
;PPAVVWPVVSDHELYGRLAPNLGKVEVVEGEGTGMRRRCEDTLGRGWTETCTLWNDGHEYAVAVDTADYPYPLGEMEGHWAARPDVGGSLVTMRFRFVPRPGVTGGAFAAVMLLAFRPVLRRILRGWERELAARASAAALAAHR
;
A
#
# COMPACT_ATOMS: atom_id res chain seq x y z
N PRO A 1 -18.83 2.92 4.09
CA PRO A 1 -19.05 2.80 2.62
C PRO A 1 -17.74 3.14 1.88
N PRO A 2 -17.54 2.71 0.61
CA PRO A 2 -16.28 2.94 -0.10
C PRO A 2 -15.89 4.40 -0.20
N ALA A 3 -16.87 5.32 -0.37
CA ALA A 3 -16.61 6.76 -0.39
C ALA A 3 -15.93 7.31 0.88
N VAL A 4 -16.08 6.64 2.04
CA VAL A 4 -15.40 7.01 3.30
C VAL A 4 -14.06 6.29 3.44
N VAL A 5 -13.96 5.07 2.93
CA VAL A 5 -12.78 4.19 3.08
C VAL A 5 -11.71 4.52 2.05
N TRP A 6 -12.12 4.83 0.82
CA TRP A 6 -11.24 5.04 -0.31
C TRP A 6 -10.19 6.14 -0.07
N PRO A 7 -10.56 7.35 0.42
CA PRO A 7 -9.56 8.40 0.68
C PRO A 7 -8.49 8.02 1.72
N VAL A 8 -8.72 6.98 2.52
CA VAL A 8 -7.75 6.45 3.49
C VAL A 8 -6.86 5.39 2.86
N VAL A 9 -7.43 4.52 2.00
CA VAL A 9 -6.70 3.43 1.34
C VAL A 9 -5.84 3.94 0.17
N SER A 10 -6.31 4.98 -0.53
CA SER A 10 -5.61 5.62 -1.65
C SER A 10 -4.61 6.70 -1.22
N ASP A 11 -4.53 7.01 0.07
CA ASP A 11 -3.51 7.92 0.62
C ASP A 11 -2.15 7.20 0.66
N HIS A 12 -1.32 7.49 -0.34
CA HIS A 12 0.00 6.87 -0.51
C HIS A 12 0.96 7.19 0.64
N GLU A 13 0.90 8.39 1.20
CA GLU A 13 1.78 8.78 2.31
C GLU A 13 1.35 8.10 3.61
N LEU A 14 0.04 8.02 3.86
CA LEU A 14 -0.49 7.26 4.99
C LEU A 14 -0.11 5.78 4.87
N TYR A 15 -0.22 5.19 3.68
CA TYR A 15 0.27 3.83 3.45
C TYR A 15 1.75 3.68 3.85
N GLY A 16 2.61 4.65 3.47
CA GLY A 16 4.01 4.70 3.89
C GLY A 16 4.20 4.73 5.41
N ARG A 17 3.39 5.53 6.13
CA ARG A 17 3.43 5.59 7.61
C ARG A 17 2.92 4.34 8.29
N LEU A 18 1.96 3.62 7.68
CA LEU A 18 1.33 2.44 8.26
C LEU A 18 2.12 1.15 8.00
N ALA A 19 2.83 1.07 6.88
CA ALA A 19 3.66 -0.06 6.51
C ALA A 19 4.94 -0.12 7.39
N PRO A 20 5.11 -1.13 8.25
CA PRO A 20 6.24 -1.17 9.20
C PRO A 20 7.61 -1.34 8.54
N ASN A 21 7.64 -1.75 7.27
CA ASN A 21 8.85 -1.93 6.48
C ASN A 21 9.20 -0.70 5.62
N LEU A 22 8.37 0.35 5.65
CA LEU A 22 8.59 1.59 4.93
C LEU A 22 8.93 2.70 5.92
N GLY A 23 9.87 3.56 5.55
CA GLY A 23 10.16 4.83 6.22
C GLY A 23 9.34 5.97 5.63
N LYS A 24 9.21 6.01 4.29
CA LYS A 24 8.51 7.09 3.57
C LYS A 24 7.91 6.59 2.26
N VAL A 25 6.76 7.17 1.90
CA VAL A 25 6.18 7.10 0.55
C VAL A 25 5.76 8.51 0.19
N GLU A 26 6.13 8.97 -1.00
CA GLU A 26 5.84 10.32 -1.49
C GLU A 26 5.50 10.29 -2.97
N VAL A 27 4.43 10.97 -3.39
CA VAL A 27 4.13 11.18 -4.80
C VAL A 27 5.09 12.23 -5.34
N VAL A 28 5.89 11.87 -6.34
CA VAL A 28 6.92 12.74 -6.90
C VAL A 28 6.53 13.33 -8.25
N GLU A 29 5.56 12.72 -8.94
CA GLU A 29 5.14 13.14 -10.27
C GLU A 29 3.73 12.64 -10.60
N GLY A 30 2.89 13.53 -11.12
CA GLY A 30 1.58 13.19 -11.67
C GLY A 30 0.51 12.77 -10.64
N GLU A 31 -0.63 12.32 -11.17
CA GLU A 31 -1.78 11.83 -10.43
C GLU A 31 -2.45 10.68 -11.20
N GLY A 32 -3.20 9.81 -10.52
CA GLY A 32 -3.90 8.69 -11.15
C GLY A 32 -2.97 7.71 -11.87
N THR A 33 -3.40 7.18 -13.02
CA THR A 33 -2.58 6.28 -13.84
C THR A 33 -1.38 7.02 -14.43
N GLY A 34 -0.19 6.45 -14.31
CA GLY A 34 1.08 7.08 -14.69
C GLY A 34 1.75 7.88 -13.59
N MET A 35 1.05 8.15 -12.46
CA MET A 35 1.65 8.75 -11.28
C MET A 35 2.86 7.95 -10.81
N ARG A 36 3.92 8.66 -10.42
CA ARG A 36 5.12 8.06 -9.83
C ARG A 36 5.24 8.43 -8.37
N ARG A 37 5.56 7.44 -7.55
CA ARG A 37 5.87 7.63 -6.13
C ARG A 37 7.25 7.08 -5.79
N ARG A 38 7.93 7.77 -4.87
CA ARG A 38 9.16 7.33 -4.25
C ARG A 38 8.84 6.61 -2.95
N CYS A 39 9.36 5.41 -2.80
CA CYS A 39 9.30 4.64 -1.56
C CYS A 39 10.70 4.58 -0.95
N GLU A 40 10.77 4.55 0.38
CA GLU A 40 11.99 4.35 1.16
C GLU A 40 11.70 3.34 2.26
N ASP A 41 12.61 2.39 2.48
CA ASP A 41 12.54 1.47 3.61
C ASP A 41 13.07 2.11 4.91
N THR A 42 12.98 1.38 6.01
CA THR A 42 13.45 1.86 7.31
C THR A 42 14.98 1.96 7.43
N LEU A 43 15.73 1.60 6.38
CA LEU A 43 17.18 1.72 6.29
C LEU A 43 17.62 2.83 5.32
N GLY A 44 16.68 3.62 4.79
CA GLY A 44 16.99 4.70 3.86
C GLY A 44 17.21 4.25 2.41
N ARG A 45 16.95 2.98 2.08
CA ARG A 45 17.05 2.49 0.70
C ARG A 45 15.71 2.73 0.02
N GLY A 46 15.72 3.34 -1.16
CA GLY A 46 14.49 3.65 -1.86
C GLY A 46 14.42 3.13 -3.28
N TRP A 47 13.20 3.03 -3.77
CA TRP A 47 12.85 2.65 -5.13
C TRP A 47 11.70 3.50 -5.65
N THR A 48 11.48 3.48 -6.96
CA THR A 48 10.34 4.16 -7.57
C THR A 48 9.23 3.16 -7.88
N GLU A 49 7.99 3.61 -7.80
CA GLU A 49 6.83 2.85 -8.27
C GLU A 49 5.99 3.71 -9.20
N THR A 50 5.40 3.08 -10.22
CA THR A 50 4.49 3.73 -11.17
C THR A 50 3.09 3.17 -10.98
N CYS A 51 2.09 4.05 -10.87
CA CYS A 51 0.69 3.69 -10.83
C CYS A 51 0.25 3.15 -12.21
N THR A 52 -0.06 1.86 -12.28
CA THR A 52 -0.44 1.17 -13.53
C THR A 52 -1.95 1.07 -13.72
N LEU A 53 -2.72 1.27 -12.66
CA LEU A 53 -4.18 1.27 -12.66
C LEU A 53 -4.67 2.32 -11.68
N TRP A 54 -5.63 3.13 -12.10
CA TRP A 54 -6.37 4.03 -11.22
C TRP A 54 -7.85 4.04 -11.59
N ASN A 55 -8.68 3.57 -10.68
CA ASN A 55 -10.13 3.68 -10.75
C ASN A 55 -10.60 4.34 -9.46
N ASP A 56 -10.83 5.65 -9.54
CA ASP A 56 -11.12 6.45 -8.36
C ASP A 56 -12.38 5.97 -7.64
N GLY A 57 -12.34 5.95 -6.31
CA GLY A 57 -13.37 5.37 -5.46
C GLY A 57 -13.30 3.84 -5.30
N HIS A 58 -12.45 3.15 -6.06
CA HIS A 58 -12.52 1.69 -6.21
C HIS A 58 -11.19 0.97 -6.02
N GLU A 59 -10.20 1.21 -6.87
CA GLU A 59 -8.96 0.44 -6.87
C GLU A 59 -7.79 1.14 -7.57
N TYR A 60 -6.58 0.81 -7.12
CA TYR A 60 -5.35 1.23 -7.79
C TYR A 60 -4.31 0.12 -7.77
N ALA A 61 -3.40 0.15 -8.73
CA ALA A 61 -2.24 -0.73 -8.77
C ALA A 61 -0.96 0.06 -9.01
N VAL A 62 0.15 -0.44 -8.48
CA VAL A 62 1.49 0.09 -8.74
C VAL A 62 2.42 -1.03 -9.16
N ALA A 63 3.32 -0.72 -10.08
CA ALA A 63 4.46 -1.56 -10.43
C ALA A 63 5.73 -0.93 -9.86
N VAL A 64 6.54 -1.75 -9.19
CA VAL A 64 7.85 -1.37 -8.67
C VAL A 64 8.85 -1.34 -9.83
N ASP A 65 9.62 -0.25 -9.93
CA ASP A 65 10.82 -0.24 -10.75
C ASP A 65 11.88 -1.13 -10.07
N THR A 66 12.16 -2.29 -10.67
CA THR A 66 13.10 -3.26 -10.10
C THR A 66 14.56 -2.97 -10.46
N ALA A 67 14.84 -1.94 -11.26
CA ALA A 67 16.20 -1.52 -11.56
C ALA A 67 16.86 -0.82 -10.35
N ASP A 68 16.09 -0.03 -9.59
CA ASP A 68 16.54 0.65 -8.36
C ASP A 68 16.09 -0.05 -7.06
N TYR A 69 15.44 -1.21 -7.16
CA TYR A 69 14.92 -1.95 -6.00
C TYR A 69 16.02 -2.71 -5.23
N PRO A 70 16.14 -2.52 -3.90
CA PRO A 70 17.24 -3.08 -3.11
C PRO A 70 17.10 -4.58 -2.78
N TYR A 71 16.00 -5.22 -3.20
CA TYR A 71 15.72 -6.63 -2.91
C TYR A 71 15.73 -7.47 -4.20
N PRO A 72 16.02 -8.79 -4.12
CA PRO A 72 16.23 -9.63 -5.29
C PRO A 72 14.92 -10.07 -5.97
N LEU A 73 14.08 -9.10 -6.35
CA LEU A 73 12.87 -9.30 -7.16
C LEU A 73 13.12 -8.84 -8.60
N GLY A 74 12.60 -9.61 -9.56
CA GLY A 74 12.56 -9.22 -10.98
C GLY A 74 11.31 -8.40 -11.29
N GLU A 75 10.19 -8.73 -10.65
CA GLU A 75 8.91 -8.02 -10.78
C GLU A 75 8.25 -7.91 -9.40
N MET A 76 7.56 -6.79 -9.15
CA MET A 76 6.73 -6.61 -7.97
C MET A 76 5.61 -5.62 -8.29
N GLU A 77 4.38 -6.03 -7.99
CA GLU A 77 3.17 -5.23 -8.16
C GLU A 77 2.36 -5.26 -6.87
N GLY A 78 1.82 -4.10 -6.50
CA GLY A 78 0.83 -3.96 -5.44
C GLY A 78 -0.51 -3.57 -6.04
N HIS A 79 -1.60 -4.14 -5.51
CA HIS A 79 -2.97 -3.81 -5.88
C HIS A 79 -3.79 -3.59 -4.63
N TRP A 80 -4.54 -2.49 -4.60
CA TRP A 80 -5.42 -2.10 -3.50
C TRP A 80 -6.82 -1.86 -4.04
N ALA A 81 -7.83 -2.34 -3.32
CA ALA A 81 -9.22 -2.10 -3.68
C ALA A 81 -10.10 -1.93 -2.45
N ALA A 82 -11.09 -1.05 -2.54
CA ALA A 82 -12.19 -0.91 -1.60
C ALA A 82 -13.51 -1.15 -2.34
N ARG A 83 -14.28 -2.16 -1.90
CA ARG A 83 -15.56 -2.53 -2.52
C ARG A 83 -16.69 -2.48 -1.50
N PRO A 84 -17.93 -2.18 -1.91
CA PRO A 84 -19.09 -2.33 -1.03
C PRO A 84 -19.17 -3.76 -0.48
N ASP A 85 -19.56 -3.90 0.79
CA ASP A 85 -19.84 -5.19 1.42
C ASP A 85 -20.98 -5.02 2.45
N VAL A 86 -21.58 -6.13 2.90
CA VAL A 86 -22.67 -6.12 3.86
C VAL A 86 -22.25 -5.41 5.14
N GLY A 87 -22.90 -4.28 5.45
CA GLY A 87 -22.61 -3.47 6.63
C GLY A 87 -21.36 -2.58 6.52
N GLY A 88 -20.71 -2.49 5.36
CA GLY A 88 -19.51 -1.66 5.24
C GLY A 88 -18.80 -1.71 3.90
N SER A 89 -17.50 -2.00 3.94
CA SER A 89 -16.65 -2.09 2.76
C SER A 89 -15.56 -3.13 2.99
N LEU A 90 -15.32 -3.95 1.97
CA LEU A 90 -14.21 -4.89 1.95
C LEU A 90 -12.99 -4.19 1.35
N VAL A 91 -11.92 -4.10 2.13
CA VAL A 91 -10.61 -3.63 1.66
C VAL A 91 -9.72 -4.83 1.37
N THR A 92 -9.14 -4.85 0.17
CA THR A 92 -8.17 -5.87 -0.23
C THR A 92 -6.85 -5.23 -0.62
N MET A 93 -5.76 -5.89 -0.26
CA MET A 93 -4.40 -5.53 -0.63
C MET A 93 -3.71 -6.81 -1.11
N ARG A 94 -3.24 -6.82 -2.35
CA ARG A 94 -2.62 -7.98 -3.00
C ARG A 94 -1.26 -7.58 -3.53
N PHE A 95 -0.29 -8.47 -3.35
CA PHE A 95 1.04 -8.31 -3.93
C PHE A 95 1.34 -9.48 -4.83
N ARG A 96 1.83 -9.19 -6.03
CA ARG A 96 2.35 -10.17 -6.97
C ARG A 96 3.83 -9.89 -7.16
N PHE A 97 4.66 -10.91 -7.15
CA PHE A 97 6.09 -10.75 -7.35
C PHE A 97 6.70 -11.95 -8.04
N VAL A 98 7.84 -11.71 -8.69
CA VAL A 98 8.69 -12.74 -9.28
C VAL A 98 10.09 -12.57 -8.69
N PRO A 99 10.61 -13.54 -7.92
CA PRO A 99 11.98 -13.49 -7.43
C PRO A 99 12.98 -13.60 -8.60
N ARG A 100 14.15 -12.96 -8.48
CA ARG A 100 15.23 -13.20 -9.44
C ARG A 100 15.69 -14.66 -9.38
N PRO A 101 16.06 -15.28 -10.51
CA PRO A 101 16.59 -16.65 -10.51
C PRO A 101 17.81 -16.78 -9.59
N GLY A 102 17.89 -17.91 -8.87
CA GLY A 102 19.01 -18.25 -8.00
C GLY A 102 18.63 -18.40 -6.53
N VAL A 103 19.59 -18.86 -5.73
CA VAL A 103 19.39 -19.21 -4.32
C VAL A 103 18.98 -17.99 -3.48
N THR A 104 19.60 -16.83 -3.73
CA THR A 104 19.32 -15.59 -3.00
C THR A 104 17.89 -15.09 -3.21
N GLY A 105 17.40 -15.10 -4.46
CA GLY A 105 16.02 -14.75 -4.79
C GLY A 105 15.02 -15.71 -4.16
N GLY A 106 15.29 -17.02 -4.25
CA GLY A 106 14.45 -18.05 -3.62
C GLY A 106 14.37 -17.93 -2.09
N ALA A 107 15.51 -17.71 -1.43
CA ALA A 107 15.57 -17.52 0.01
C ALA A 107 14.81 -16.24 0.45
N PHE A 108 14.99 -15.14 -0.28
CA PHE A 108 14.26 -13.91 -0.02
C PHE A 108 12.74 -14.10 -0.15
N ALA A 109 12.29 -14.79 -1.20
CA ALA A 109 10.88 -15.09 -1.42
C ALA A 109 10.27 -15.90 -0.26
N ALA A 110 10.99 -16.92 0.23
CA ALA A 110 10.54 -17.72 1.36
C ALA A 110 10.40 -16.87 2.63
N VAL A 111 11.40 -16.04 2.94
CA VAL A 111 11.34 -15.10 4.07
C VAL A 111 10.16 -14.14 3.92
N MET A 112 9.97 -13.58 2.73
CA MET A 112 8.89 -12.66 2.46
C MET A 112 7.53 -13.32 2.68
N LEU A 113 7.30 -14.53 2.17
CA LEU A 113 6.04 -15.26 2.37
C LEU A 113 5.72 -15.54 3.85
N LEU A 114 6.74 -15.82 4.66
CA LEU A 114 6.58 -16.04 6.10
C LEU A 114 6.35 -14.73 6.87
N ALA A 115 7.09 -13.67 6.53
CA ALA A 115 7.07 -12.39 7.24
C ALA A 115 5.96 -11.44 6.77
N PHE A 116 5.36 -11.66 5.58
CA PHE A 116 4.40 -10.71 5.02
C PHE A 116 3.10 -10.64 5.80
N ARG A 117 2.56 -11.77 6.24
CA ARG A 117 1.24 -11.82 6.87
C ARG A 117 1.10 -10.87 8.08
N PRO A 118 2.04 -10.80 9.04
CA PRO A 118 1.95 -9.81 10.13
C PRO A 118 2.10 -8.36 9.63
N VAL A 119 2.93 -8.11 8.61
CA VAL A 119 3.09 -6.78 7.99
C VAL A 119 1.76 -6.30 7.39
N LEU A 120 1.11 -7.11 6.57
CA LEU A 120 -0.18 -6.77 5.95
C LEU A 120 -1.27 -6.52 6.99
N ARG A 121 -1.33 -7.34 8.04
CA ARG A 121 -2.28 -7.15 9.15
C ARG A 121 -2.06 -5.82 9.87
N ARG A 122 -0.81 -5.39 10.04
CA ARG A 122 -0.50 -4.11 10.69
C ARG A 122 -0.99 -2.93 9.85
N ILE A 123 -0.82 -3.00 8.53
CA ILE A 123 -1.31 -1.97 7.60
C ILE A 123 -2.84 -1.89 7.66
N LEU A 124 -3.54 -3.04 7.54
CA LEU A 124 -5.01 -3.09 7.60
C LEU A 124 -5.55 -2.51 8.92
N ARG A 125 -4.97 -2.92 10.06
CA ARG A 125 -5.34 -2.34 11.37
C ARG A 125 -5.01 -0.86 11.48
N GLY A 126 -4.01 -0.39 10.75
CA GLY A 126 -3.66 1.02 10.64
C GLY A 126 -4.78 1.82 10.00
N TRP A 127 -5.30 1.36 8.87
CA TRP A 127 -6.45 1.97 8.20
C TRP A 127 -7.71 1.91 9.06
N GLU A 128 -7.98 0.79 9.74
CA GLU A 128 -9.12 0.69 10.67
C GLU A 128 -9.06 1.75 11.77
N ARG A 129 -7.89 1.96 12.38
CA ARG A 129 -7.70 2.99 13.41
C ARG A 129 -7.88 4.40 12.87
N GLU A 130 -7.32 4.68 11.68
CA GLU A 130 -7.47 5.98 11.02
C GLU A 130 -8.95 6.29 10.74
N LEU A 131 -9.69 5.31 10.20
CA LEU A 131 -11.13 5.44 9.93
C LEU A 131 -11.93 5.68 11.22
N ALA A 132 -11.64 4.94 12.28
CA ALA A 132 -12.29 5.12 13.58
C ALA A 132 -12.01 6.50 14.20
N ALA A 133 -10.78 7.01 14.05
CA ALA A 133 -10.40 8.35 14.49
C ALA A 133 -11.17 9.44 13.73
N ARG A 134 -11.25 9.34 12.39
CA ARG A 134 -12.00 10.27 11.55
C ARG A 134 -13.50 10.27 11.88
N ALA A 135 -14.08 9.10 12.11
CA ALA A 135 -15.48 8.97 12.50
C ALA A 135 -15.77 9.64 13.87
N SER A 136 -14.90 9.41 14.85
CA SER A 136 -15.00 10.03 16.18
C SER A 136 -14.90 11.56 16.10
N ALA A 137 -13.95 12.07 15.31
CA ALA A 137 -13.79 13.51 15.10
C ALA A 137 -15.01 14.16 14.44
N ALA A 138 -15.59 13.50 13.42
CA ALA A 138 -16.80 13.97 12.77
C ALA A 138 -18.02 13.99 13.72
N ALA A 139 -18.17 12.97 14.57
CA ALA A 139 -19.23 12.92 15.57
C ALA A 139 -19.11 14.07 16.59
N LEU A 140 -17.90 14.35 17.08
CA LEU A 140 -17.65 15.47 17.99
C LEU A 140 -17.95 16.83 17.35
N ALA A 141 -17.63 17.00 16.08
CA ALA A 141 -17.92 18.24 15.34
C ALA A 141 -19.43 18.47 15.14
N ALA A 142 -20.22 17.40 14.94
CA ALA A 142 -21.67 17.50 14.76
C ALA A 142 -22.46 17.85 16.03
N HIS A 143 -21.82 17.77 17.21
CA HIS A 143 -22.43 18.10 18.51
C HIS A 143 -21.96 19.46 19.05
N ARG A 144 -21.23 20.25 18.25
CA ARG A 144 -20.84 21.63 18.52
C ARG A 144 -21.68 22.57 17.68
#